data_AF-A0A7K2YQH8-F1
#
_entry.id   AF-A0A7K2YQH8-F1
#
_cell.length_a   1.000
_cell.length_b   1.000
_cell.length_c   1.000
_cell.angle_alpha   90.00
_cell.angle_beta   90.00
_cell.angle_gamma   90.00
#
_symmetry.space_group_name_H-M   'P 1'
#
loop_
_entity.id
_entity.type
_entity.pdbx_description
1 polymer ?
#
loop_
_entity_poly.entity_id
_entity_poly.type
_entity_poly.pdbx_seq_one_letter_code
_entity_poly.pdbx_strand_id
1 'polypeptide(L)'
;GSPGGFAAAYRVLSAFEDSGRVRRGYFVEGLGAAQFAADDAVDRLRALQNAAERRETHDAPTAVVLAAADPANPYGAALPWPDRPGEAQGGHRPGRKAGALVILLDGEPVLYVERGGRTLLSWTEDPGRVGPAAEA
;
A
#
# COMPACT_ATOMS: atom_id res chain seq x y z
N GLY A 1 4.01 -16.00 15.56
CA GLY A 1 2.59 -16.10 15.15
C GLY A 1 1.76 -16.47 16.36
N SER A 2 0.50 -16.01 16.43
CA SER A 2 -0.38 -16.26 17.58
C SER A 2 -0.88 -17.72 17.63
N PRO A 3 -1.18 -18.27 18.84
CA PRO A 3 -1.71 -19.62 18.99
C PRO A 3 -3.00 -19.85 18.18
N GLY A 4 -3.07 -20.93 17.40
CA GLY A 4 -4.23 -21.27 16.56
C GLY A 4 -4.21 -20.71 15.13
N GLY A 5 -3.29 -19.80 14.81
CA GLY A 5 -3.02 -19.33 13.45
C GLY A 5 -4.23 -18.73 12.72
N PHE A 6 -4.15 -18.69 11.39
CA PHE A 6 -5.17 -18.08 10.52
C PHE A 6 -6.55 -18.77 10.65
N ALA A 7 -6.58 -20.08 10.88
CA ALA A 7 -7.83 -20.84 11.04
C ALA A 7 -8.63 -20.42 12.30
N ALA A 8 -7.94 -20.08 13.40
CA ALA A 8 -8.61 -19.56 14.59
C ALA A 8 -9.19 -18.17 14.35
N ALA A 9 -8.43 -17.27 13.73
CA ALA A 9 -8.89 -15.92 13.38
C ALA A 9 -10.10 -15.96 12.43
N TYR A 10 -10.05 -16.80 11.40
CA TYR A 10 -11.15 -16.95 10.45
C TYR A 10 -12.44 -17.45 11.10
N ARG A 11 -12.38 -18.42 12.02
CA ARG A 11 -13.55 -18.87 12.79
C ARG A 11 -14.19 -17.75 13.60
N VAL A 12 -13.37 -16.94 14.29
CA VAL A 12 -13.87 -15.79 15.07
C VAL A 12 -14.51 -14.74 14.17
N LEU A 13 -13.86 -14.40 13.05
CA LEU A 13 -14.36 -13.41 12.11
C LEU A 13 -15.65 -13.87 11.41
N SER A 14 -15.79 -15.18 11.15
CA SER A 14 -17.04 -15.75 10.61
C SER A 14 -18.18 -15.64 11.63
N ALA A 15 -17.94 -15.93 12.91
CA ALA A 15 -18.96 -15.72 13.95
C ALA A 15 -19.31 -14.24 14.16
N PHE A 16 -18.35 -13.33 13.94
CA PHE A 16 -18.61 -11.89 13.96
C PHE A 16 -19.44 -11.44 12.75
N GLU A 17 -19.26 -12.07 11.59
CA GLU A 17 -20.10 -11.84 10.43
C GLU A 17 -21.55 -12.31 10.69
N ASP A 18 -21.74 -13.51 11.24
CA ASP A 18 -23.06 -14.04 11.58
C ASP A 18 -23.82 -13.15 12.58
N SER A 19 -23.10 -12.47 13.47
CA SER A 19 -23.66 -11.52 14.44
C SER A 19 -23.72 -10.07 13.94
N GLY A 20 -23.37 -9.81 12.68
CA GLY A 20 -23.42 -8.49 12.05
C GLY A 20 -22.36 -7.49 12.53
N ARG A 21 -21.33 -7.96 13.25
CA ARG A 21 -20.24 -7.11 13.78
C ARG A 21 -19.17 -6.79 12.74
N VAL A 22 -19.02 -7.64 11.73
CA VAL A 22 -18.14 -7.43 10.58
C VAL A 22 -18.85 -7.86 9.31
N ARG A 23 -18.36 -7.39 8.16
CA ARG A 23 -18.79 -7.83 6.83
C ARG A 23 -17.61 -8.44 6.10
N ARG A 24 -17.89 -9.51 5.35
CA ARG A 24 -16.95 -10.07 4.39
C ARG A 24 -17.10 -9.40 3.03
N GLY A 25 -15.99 -9.19 2.33
CA GLY A 25 -16.01 -8.55 1.02
C GLY A 25 -14.64 -8.51 0.36
N TYR A 26 -14.55 -7.77 -0.73
CA TYR A 26 -13.31 -7.44 -1.42
C TYR A 26 -13.05 -5.95 -1.19
N PHE A 27 -12.14 -5.64 -0.28
CA PHE A 27 -11.81 -4.27 0.10
C PHE A 27 -10.44 -3.86 -0.45
N VAL A 28 -9.52 -4.81 -0.59
CA VAL A 28 -8.18 -4.61 -1.13
C VAL A 28 -7.98 -5.53 -2.33
N GLU A 29 -7.66 -4.93 -3.47
CA GLU A 29 -7.30 -5.65 -4.69
C GLU A 29 -6.00 -6.45 -4.51
N GLY A 30 -5.89 -7.59 -5.20
CA GLY A 30 -4.73 -8.48 -5.11
C GLY A 30 -4.69 -9.36 -3.86
N LEU A 31 -5.56 -9.12 -2.87
CA LEU A 31 -5.76 -10.00 -1.71
C LEU A 31 -6.94 -10.96 -1.94
N GLY A 32 -6.82 -12.18 -1.40
CA GLY A 32 -7.87 -13.20 -1.49
C GLY A 32 -9.16 -12.82 -0.73
N ALA A 33 -10.23 -13.59 -0.94
CA ALA A 33 -11.59 -13.30 -0.46
C ALA A 33 -11.80 -13.39 1.07
N ALA A 34 -10.79 -13.78 1.84
CA ALA A 34 -10.86 -13.89 3.30
C ALA A 34 -10.64 -12.53 3.98
N GLN A 35 -11.36 -11.49 3.53
CA GLN A 35 -11.28 -10.14 4.09
C GLN A 35 -12.53 -9.84 4.87
N PHE A 36 -12.35 -9.26 6.06
CA PHE A 36 -13.42 -8.87 6.96
C PHE A 36 -13.15 -7.45 7.44
N ALA A 37 -14.19 -6.63 7.50
CA ALA A 37 -14.11 -5.27 8.02
C ALA A 37 -15.33 -4.99 8.90
N ALA A 38 -15.15 -4.22 9.97
CA ALA A 38 -16.28 -3.65 10.71
C ALA A 38 -17.01 -2.61 9.84
N ASP A 39 -18.30 -2.38 10.10
CA ASP A 39 -19.13 -1.48 9.29
C ASP A 39 -18.56 -0.05 9.22
N ASP A 40 -18.05 0.45 10.35
CA ASP A 40 -17.40 1.76 10.44
C ASP A 40 -16.11 1.85 9.60
N ALA A 41 -15.35 0.75 9.51
CA ALA A 41 -14.18 0.67 8.65
C ALA A 41 -14.56 0.69 7.17
N VAL A 42 -15.64 -0.02 6.78
CA VAL A 42 -16.16 0.01 5.39
C VAL A 42 -16.63 1.42 5.03
N ASP A 43 -17.37 2.07 5.92
CA ASP A 43 -17.86 3.43 5.70
C ASP A 43 -16.70 4.42 5.61
N ARG A 44 -15.65 4.24 6.41
CA ARG A 44 -14.43 5.05 6.33
C ARG A 44 -13.70 4.85 4.99
N LEU A 45 -13.59 3.63 4.48
CA LEU A 45 -12.98 3.36 3.16
C LEU A 45 -13.76 4.07 2.05
N ARG A 46 -15.09 3.99 2.08
CA ARG A 46 -15.95 4.71 1.12
C ARG A 46 -15.80 6.22 1.21
N ALA A 47 -15.73 6.77 2.42
CA ALA A 47 -15.54 8.20 2.62
C ALA A 47 -14.19 8.68 2.06
N LEU A 48 -13.12 7.89 2.27
CA LEU A 48 -11.80 8.17 1.70
C LEU A 48 -11.79 8.09 0.18
N GLN A 49 -12.42 7.07 -0.40
CA GLN A 49 -12.56 6.96 -1.86
C GLN A 49 -13.32 8.15 -2.44
N ASN A 50 -14.47 8.51 -1.86
CA ASN A 50 -15.25 9.68 -2.30
C ASN A 50 -14.49 11.00 -2.14
N ALA A 51 -13.60 11.10 -1.15
CA ALA A 51 -12.75 12.28 -0.98
C ALA A 51 -11.63 12.32 -2.03
N ALA A 52 -11.02 11.18 -2.35
CA ALA A 52 -10.03 11.07 -3.42
C ALA A 52 -10.63 11.39 -4.80
N GLU A 53 -11.84 10.92 -5.10
CA GLU A 53 -12.56 11.22 -6.35
C GLU A 53 -12.95 12.70 -6.49
N ARG A 54 -13.17 13.39 -5.36
CA ARG A 54 -13.49 14.84 -5.33
C ARG A 54 -12.27 15.74 -5.34
N ARG A 55 -11.07 15.19 -5.12
CA ARG A 55 -9.83 15.96 -5.16
C ARG A 55 -9.69 16.60 -6.53
N GLU A 56 -9.52 17.91 -6.57
CA GLU A 56 -9.40 18.62 -7.84
C GLU A 56 -8.05 18.31 -8.48
N THR A 57 -7.97 18.36 -9.81
CA THR A 57 -6.72 18.17 -10.55
C THR A 57 -5.64 19.20 -10.19
N HIS A 58 -6.01 20.29 -9.51
CA HIS A 58 -5.12 21.34 -9.05
C HIS A 58 -4.57 21.13 -7.63
N ASP A 59 -5.10 20.16 -6.87
CA ASP A 59 -4.57 19.87 -5.54
C ASP A 59 -3.19 19.21 -5.65
N ALA A 60 -2.20 19.77 -4.94
CA ALA A 60 -0.85 19.22 -4.93
C ALA A 60 -0.83 17.78 -4.40
N PRO A 61 -0.12 16.84 -5.05
CA PRO A 61 -0.09 15.44 -4.65
C PRO A 61 0.53 15.30 -3.25
N THR A 62 0.04 14.34 -2.48
CA THR A 62 0.53 14.11 -1.11
C THR A 62 1.72 13.17 -1.14
N ALA A 63 2.90 13.70 -0.85
CA ALA A 63 4.12 12.89 -0.74
C ALA A 63 4.33 12.34 0.67
N VAL A 64 4.64 11.04 0.77
CA VAL A 64 4.96 10.37 2.03
C VAL A 64 6.23 9.56 1.86
N VAL A 65 7.22 9.81 2.72
CA VAL A 65 8.45 9.01 2.81
C VAL A 65 8.31 8.00 3.95
N LEU A 66 8.50 6.73 3.63
CA LEU A 66 8.50 5.64 4.61
C LEU A 66 9.82 4.87 4.53
N ALA A 67 10.26 4.32 5.67
CA ALA A 67 11.22 3.23 5.59
C ALA A 67 10.58 2.06 4.81
N ALA A 68 11.33 1.41 3.91
CA ALA A 68 10.78 0.32 3.10
C ALA A 68 10.26 -0.85 3.97
N ALA A 69 10.85 -1.04 5.15
CA ALA A 69 10.44 -2.04 6.13
C ALA A 69 9.35 -1.55 7.11
N ASP A 70 8.86 -0.32 6.98
CA ASP A 70 7.82 0.23 7.85
C ASP A 70 6.50 -0.58 7.71
N PRO A 71 5.79 -0.92 8.80
CA PRO A 71 4.49 -1.59 8.73
C PRO A 71 3.42 -0.81 7.95
N ALA A 72 3.53 0.51 7.84
CA ALA A 72 2.63 1.35 7.06
C ALA A 72 2.85 1.21 5.54
N ASN A 73 4.00 0.67 5.10
CA ASN A 73 4.22 0.36 3.69
C ASN A 73 3.61 -1.01 3.34
N PRO A 74 2.53 -1.06 2.52
CA PRO A 74 1.90 -2.33 2.15
C PRO A 74 2.69 -3.10 1.08
N TYR A 75 3.53 -2.42 0.29
CA TYR A 75 4.24 -2.99 -0.85
C TYR A 75 5.42 -3.86 -0.42
N GLY A 76 5.58 -5.00 -1.08
CA GLY A 76 6.53 -6.04 -0.70
C GLY A 76 6.14 -6.78 0.58
N ALA A 77 4.89 -6.63 1.02
CA ALA A 77 4.32 -7.29 2.19
C ALA A 77 2.92 -7.85 1.88
N ALA A 78 1.88 -7.05 2.14
CA ALA A 78 0.51 -7.41 1.81
C ALA A 78 0.25 -7.28 0.30
N LEU A 79 0.84 -6.27 -0.34
CA LEU A 79 0.75 -6.05 -1.78
C LEU A 79 2.08 -6.39 -2.45
N PRO A 80 2.06 -6.93 -3.69
CA PRO A 80 3.26 -7.02 -4.50
C PRO A 80 3.74 -5.61 -4.85
N TRP A 81 5.03 -5.46 -5.15
CA TRP A 81 5.51 -4.22 -5.78
C TRP A 81 4.90 -4.09 -7.18
N PRO A 82 4.46 -2.89 -7.59
CA PRO A 82 3.95 -2.70 -8.95
C PRO A 82 5.07 -2.84 -9.97
N ASP A 83 4.72 -3.24 -11.18
CA ASP A 83 5.67 -3.35 -12.29
C ASP A 83 6.24 -1.97 -12.65
N ARG A 84 7.54 -1.92 -12.97
CA ARG A 84 8.20 -0.68 -13.41
C ARG A 84 8.31 -0.62 -14.92
N PRO A 85 8.05 0.54 -15.55
CA PRO A 85 8.35 0.74 -16.97
C PRO A 85 9.82 0.42 -17.27
N GLY A 86 10.07 -0.38 -18.30
CA GLY A 86 11.44 -0.73 -18.71
C GLY A 86 12.18 -1.69 -17.76
N GLU A 87 11.50 -2.38 -16.83
CA GLU A 87 12.15 -3.40 -16.00
C GLU A 87 12.68 -4.57 -16.85
N ALA A 88 14.01 -4.66 -16.95
CA ALA A 88 14.66 -5.81 -17.57
C ALA A 88 14.47 -7.08 -16.73
N GLN A 89 14.40 -8.24 -17.39
CA GLN A 89 14.41 -9.53 -16.69
C GLN A 89 15.67 -9.68 -15.84
N GLY A 90 15.49 -9.88 -14.52
CA GLY A 90 16.59 -9.93 -13.55
C GLY A 90 17.08 -8.56 -13.06
N GLY A 91 16.39 -7.47 -13.40
CA GLY A 91 16.69 -6.13 -12.91
C GLY A 91 16.55 -6.00 -11.40
N HIS A 92 17.15 -4.95 -10.84
CA HIS A 92 17.08 -4.66 -9.41
C HIS A 92 15.63 -4.44 -8.97
N ARG A 93 15.20 -5.21 -7.95
CA ARG A 93 13.86 -5.11 -7.38
C ARG A 93 13.89 -4.46 -6.00
N PRO A 94 12.89 -3.63 -5.67
CA PRO A 94 12.76 -3.07 -4.34
C PRO A 94 12.57 -4.18 -3.30
N GLY A 95 13.11 -3.97 -2.11
CA GLY A 95 12.97 -4.89 -0.99
C GLY A 95 12.68 -4.17 0.31
N ARG A 96 12.01 -4.85 1.24
CA ARG A 96 11.77 -4.33 2.60
C ARG A 96 13.03 -4.50 3.45
N LYS A 97 14.03 -3.65 3.21
CA LYS A 97 15.34 -3.69 3.90
C LYS A 97 15.49 -2.49 4.82
N ALA A 98 16.14 -2.69 5.97
CA ALA A 98 16.48 -1.61 6.88
C ALA A 98 17.39 -0.57 6.18
N GLY A 99 17.06 0.71 6.35
CA GLY A 99 17.77 1.83 5.75
C GLY A 99 17.45 2.10 4.27
N ALA A 100 16.55 1.32 3.65
CA ALA A 100 15.95 1.68 2.37
C ALA A 100 14.67 2.51 2.61
N LEU A 101 14.35 3.39 1.66
CA LEU A 101 13.17 4.26 1.70
C LEU A 101 12.26 3.99 0.51
N VAL A 102 10.96 4.18 0.69
CA VAL A 102 9.97 4.27 -0.38
C VAL A 102 9.26 5.60 -0.26
N ILE A 103 9.05 6.26 -1.40
CA ILE A 103 8.30 7.50 -1.50
C ILE A 103 7.03 7.21 -2.27
N LEU A 104 5.90 7.53 -1.64
CA LEU A 104 4.56 7.37 -2.18
C LEU A 104 3.99 8.75 -2.54
N LEU A 105 3.33 8.86 -3.69
CA LEU A 105 2.45 9.99 -4.03
C LEU A 105 1.02 9.50 -4.06
N ASP A 106 0.19 10.06 -3.17
CA ASP A 106 -1.22 9.68 -2.99
C ASP A 106 -1.42 8.17 -2.82
N GLY A 107 -0.45 7.52 -2.15
CA GLY A 107 -0.43 6.09 -1.89
C GLY A 107 0.31 5.23 -2.92
N GLU A 108 0.61 5.77 -4.11
CA GLU A 108 1.29 5.03 -5.18
C GLU A 108 2.82 5.19 -5.11
N PRO A 109 3.62 4.11 -5.27
CA PRO A 109 5.07 4.18 -5.30
C PRO A 109 5.58 5.02 -6.46
N VAL A 110 6.47 5.96 -6.17
CA VAL A 110 7.12 6.80 -7.18
C VAL A 110 8.62 6.55 -7.19
N LEU A 111 9.26 6.57 -6.02
CA LEU A 111 10.70 6.33 -5.87
C LEU A 111 10.96 5.31 -4.78
N TYR A 112 11.99 4.49 -4.98
CA TYR A 112 12.58 3.64 -3.95
C TYR A 112 14.07 3.91 -3.89
N VAL A 113 14.58 4.17 -2.71
CA VAL A 113 15.99 4.50 -2.46
C VAL A 113 16.62 3.32 -1.73
N GLU A 114 17.60 2.68 -2.36
CA GLU A 114 18.38 1.61 -1.72
C GLU A 114 19.14 2.14 -0.50
N ARG A 115 19.49 1.23 0.40
CA ARG A 115 20.26 1.57 1.59
C ARG A 115 21.52 2.35 1.23
N GLY A 116 21.68 3.51 1.86
CA GLY A 116 22.83 4.39 1.66
C GLY A 116 22.72 5.31 0.44
N GLY A 117 21.57 5.37 -0.25
CA GLY A 117 21.26 6.42 -1.22
C GLY A 117 22.03 6.35 -2.54
N ARG A 118 22.76 5.27 -2.79
CA ARG A 118 23.62 5.14 -4.00
C ARG A 118 22.86 4.77 -5.26
N THR A 119 21.70 4.14 -5.10
CA THR A 119 20.87 3.66 -6.20
C THR A 119 19.43 4.00 -5.89
N LEU A 120 18.68 4.46 -6.89
CA LEU A 120 17.23 4.56 -6.82
C LEU A 120 16.56 3.75 -7.91
N LEU A 121 15.32 3.35 -7.65
CA LEU A 121 14.38 2.85 -8.64
C LEU A 121 13.25 3.88 -8.78
N SER A 122 12.82 4.13 -10.01
CA SER A 122 11.64 4.95 -10.30
C SER A 122 10.57 4.12 -10.99
N TRP A 123 9.31 4.43 -10.68
CA TRP A 123 8.13 3.90 -11.38
C TRP A 123 7.60 4.83 -12.47
N THR A 124 8.15 6.05 -12.57
CA THR A 124 7.74 7.04 -13.59
C THR A 124 8.89 7.97 -13.95
N GLU A 125 8.83 8.53 -15.15
CA GLU A 125 9.74 9.60 -15.60
C GLU A 125 9.03 10.97 -15.65
N ASP A 126 7.74 11.02 -15.31
CA ASP A 126 6.96 12.25 -15.29
C ASP A 126 7.52 13.25 -14.27
N PRO A 127 8.04 14.41 -14.69
CA PRO A 127 8.57 15.42 -13.78
C PRO A 127 7.55 15.92 -12.76
N GLY A 128 6.26 15.94 -13.12
CA GLY A 128 5.16 16.34 -12.23
C GLY A 128 4.95 15.38 -11.05
N ARG A 129 5.50 14.17 -11.12
CA ARG A 129 5.48 13.18 -10.05
C ARG A 129 6.85 13.04 -9.39
N VAL A 130 7.91 12.97 -10.20
CA VAL A 130 9.29 12.82 -9.67
C VAL A 130 9.70 14.03 -8.82
N GLY A 131 9.35 15.26 -9.23
CA GLY A 131 9.66 16.48 -8.49
C GLY A 131 9.12 16.46 -7.06
N PRO A 132 7.78 16.39 -6.87
CA PRO A 132 7.19 16.32 -5.53
C PRO A 132 7.69 15.15 -4.69
N ALA A 133 7.97 13.99 -5.30
CA ALA A 133 8.52 12.83 -4.59
C ALA A 133 9.98 13.06 -4.13
N ALA A 134 10.78 13.82 -4.87
CA ALA A 134 12.15 14.14 -4.50
C ALA A 134 12.26 15.23 -3.43
N GLU A 135 11.24 16.09 -3.30
CA GLU A 135 11.16 17.19 -2.33
C GLU A 135 10.55 16.79 -0.97
N ALA A 136 10.04 15.56 -0.86
CA ALA A 136 9.32 15.02 0.30
C ALA A 136 10.18 14.84 1.56
#